data_AF-A0A421BDA6-F1
#
_entry.id   AF-A0A421BDA6-F1
#
_cell.length_a   1.000
_cell.length_b   1.000
_cell.length_c   1.000
_cell.angle_alpha   90.00
_cell.angle_beta   90.00
_cell.angle_gamma   90.00
#
_symmetry.space_group_name_H-M   'P 1'
#
loop_
_entity.id
_entity.type
_entity.pdbx_description
1 polymer ?
#
loop_
_entity_poly.entity_id
_entity_poly.type
_entity_poly.pdbx_seq_one_letter_code
_entity_poly.pdbx_strand_id
1 'polypeptide(L)'
;MRVLVTGATGSVGRHVVAGLVAAGVRVRAVTRRPEAAEFASGVEVVKGDLDAPEALEGAFEGVDGLYLFVAGKTASVLEQAKRAGVTRVVLLSSMSVGFDDDQIGESHRVAEEAVEDSGLEWTHLRPGMFASNLLEWAPSIRAEGVVREPYGSAAQTAIHEVDIAEVAVAALLTDRHVGTVLALTGPEARTKVEQAATIGVAIGKEIRFEELPPERWKAEVEAEVPGWVADWLLGIWAGAADVPETPLSTVEDVLGKPARTLAEWAADHADDFR
;
A
#
# COMPACT_ATOMS: atom_id res chain seq x y z
N MET A 1 -3.05 -11.57 22.56
CA MET A 1 -3.12 -10.52 21.55
C MET A 1 -4.11 -10.90 20.46
N ARG A 2 -5.04 -10.02 20.14
CA ARG A 2 -5.90 -10.03 18.96
C ARG A 2 -5.67 -8.73 18.19
N VAL A 3 -5.52 -8.83 16.87
CA VAL A 3 -5.36 -7.67 15.99
C VAL A 3 -6.55 -7.57 15.04
N LEU A 4 -7.10 -6.37 14.91
CA LEU A 4 -8.06 -6.05 13.87
C LEU A 4 -7.32 -5.51 12.64
N VAL A 5 -7.59 -6.07 11.47
CA VAL A 5 -7.02 -5.63 10.20
C VAL A 5 -8.13 -5.03 9.34
N THR A 6 -8.03 -3.74 9.06
CA THR A 6 -8.92 -3.06 8.09
C THR A 6 -8.39 -3.23 6.67
N GLY A 7 -9.27 -3.14 5.67
CA GLY A 7 -8.88 -3.38 4.28
C GLY A 7 -8.30 -4.79 4.07
N ALA A 8 -8.76 -5.77 4.84
CA ALA A 8 -8.11 -7.07 4.99
C ALA A 8 -8.01 -7.88 3.69
N THR A 9 -8.84 -7.61 2.69
CA THR A 9 -8.80 -8.26 1.37
C THR A 9 -8.05 -7.43 0.31
N GLY A 10 -7.50 -6.26 0.69
CA GLY A 10 -6.71 -5.40 -0.20
C GLY A 10 -5.31 -5.96 -0.47
N SER A 11 -4.55 -5.27 -1.33
CA SER A 11 -3.21 -5.68 -1.76
C SER A 11 -2.27 -5.95 -0.59
N VAL A 12 -2.17 -5.01 0.36
CA VAL A 12 -1.33 -5.15 1.56
C VAL A 12 -2.05 -5.93 2.67
N GLY A 13 -3.32 -5.61 2.94
CA GLY A 13 -4.05 -6.12 4.11
C GLY A 13 -4.13 -7.65 4.18
N ARG A 14 -4.24 -8.33 3.05
CA ARG A 14 -4.27 -9.80 3.00
C ARG A 14 -2.96 -10.43 3.50
N HIS A 15 -1.83 -9.79 3.18
CA HIS A 15 -0.51 -10.24 3.64
C HIS A 15 -0.30 -9.89 5.12
N VAL A 16 -0.89 -8.79 5.62
CA VAL A 16 -0.90 -8.48 7.06
C VAL A 16 -1.66 -9.57 7.83
N VAL A 17 -2.85 -9.97 7.35
CA VAL A 17 -3.61 -11.08 7.94
C VAL A 17 -2.78 -12.36 7.96
N ALA A 18 -2.18 -12.73 6.82
CA ALA A 18 -1.37 -13.94 6.71
C ALA A 18 -0.16 -13.92 7.66
N GLY A 19 0.56 -12.80 7.73
CA GLY A 19 1.73 -12.65 8.60
C GLY A 19 1.38 -12.71 10.09
N LEU A 20 0.26 -12.08 10.50
CA LEU A 20 -0.22 -12.17 11.88
C LEU A 20 -0.64 -13.60 12.26
N VAL A 21 -1.36 -14.30 11.38
CA VAL A 21 -1.73 -15.70 11.59
C VAL A 21 -0.49 -16.59 11.73
N ALA A 22 0.51 -16.40 10.86
CA ALA A 22 1.78 -17.13 10.94
C ALA A 22 2.54 -16.87 12.25
N ALA A 23 2.41 -15.66 12.82
CA ALA A 23 2.94 -15.30 14.12
C ALA A 23 2.10 -15.81 15.32
N GLY A 24 1.03 -16.57 15.08
CA GLY A 24 0.16 -17.11 16.14
C GLY A 24 -0.81 -16.08 16.76
N VAL A 25 -1.00 -14.93 16.10
CA VAL A 25 -1.89 -13.86 16.55
C VAL A 25 -3.32 -14.17 16.12
N ARG A 26 -4.29 -13.87 16.99
CA ARG A 26 -5.72 -13.95 16.63
C ARG A 26 -6.06 -12.76 15.73
N VAL A 27 -6.60 -13.01 14.55
CA VAL A 27 -6.90 -11.94 13.58
C VAL A 27 -8.40 -11.77 13.42
N ARG A 28 -8.85 -10.52 13.50
CA ARG A 28 -10.18 -10.09 13.05
C ARG A 28 -10.02 -9.28 11.77
N ALA A 29 -10.44 -9.83 10.64
CA ALA A 29 -10.34 -9.22 9.32
C ALA A 29 -11.63 -8.45 9.00
N VAL A 30 -11.53 -7.13 8.83
CA VAL A 30 -12.64 -6.27 8.40
C VAL A 30 -12.61 -6.10 6.89
N THR A 31 -13.74 -6.41 6.25
CA THR A 31 -13.94 -6.20 4.81
C THR A 31 -15.40 -5.83 4.50
N ARG A 32 -15.61 -5.15 3.37
CA ARG A 32 -16.95 -4.79 2.90
C ARG A 32 -17.74 -6.00 2.39
N ARG A 33 -17.04 -7.03 1.91
CA ARG A 33 -17.59 -8.26 1.28
C ARG A 33 -17.06 -9.51 1.98
N PRO A 34 -17.52 -9.83 3.21
CA PRO A 34 -17.02 -10.98 3.97
C PRO A 34 -17.25 -12.32 3.26
N GLU A 35 -18.30 -12.44 2.46
CA GLU A 35 -18.63 -13.63 1.67
C GLU A 35 -17.62 -13.96 0.57
N ALA A 36 -16.86 -12.97 0.11
CA ALA A 36 -15.82 -13.12 -0.91
C ALA A 36 -14.41 -13.19 -0.29
N ALA A 37 -14.30 -13.19 1.04
CA ALA A 37 -13.03 -13.21 1.73
C ALA A 37 -12.52 -14.64 1.89
N GLU A 38 -11.39 -14.94 1.26
CA GLU A 38 -10.72 -16.23 1.37
C GLU A 38 -9.53 -16.09 2.33
N PHE A 39 -9.73 -16.49 3.59
CA PHE A 39 -8.68 -16.54 4.60
C PHE A 39 -8.50 -17.96 5.15
N ALA A 40 -7.33 -18.22 5.73
CA ALA A 40 -7.06 -19.47 6.43
C ALA A 40 -8.04 -19.68 7.61
N SER A 41 -8.26 -20.95 7.96
CA SER A 41 -9.10 -21.31 9.11
C SER A 41 -8.63 -20.62 10.38
N GLY A 42 -9.55 -19.99 11.12
CA GLY A 42 -9.25 -19.32 12.38
C GLY A 42 -9.13 -17.79 12.29
N VAL A 43 -9.19 -17.20 11.09
CA VAL A 43 -9.41 -15.75 10.93
C VAL A 43 -10.88 -15.43 11.13
N GLU A 44 -11.17 -14.49 12.03
CA GLU A 44 -12.52 -13.98 12.25
C GLU A 44 -12.84 -12.90 11.21
N VAL A 45 -13.77 -13.16 10.29
CA VAL A 45 -14.14 -12.19 9.24
C VAL A 45 -15.37 -11.41 9.68
N VAL A 46 -15.27 -10.08 9.67
CA VAL A 46 -16.34 -9.17 10.08
C VAL A 46 -16.64 -8.20 8.93
N LYS A 47 -17.94 -7.99 8.67
CA LYS A 47 -18.36 -6.95 7.73
C LYS A 47 -18.12 -5.59 8.36
N GLY A 48 -17.49 -4.68 7.62
CA GLY A 48 -17.33 -3.30 8.08
C GLY A 48 -16.91 -2.37 6.95
N ASP A 49 -17.14 -1.09 7.18
CA ASP A 49 -16.79 -0.01 6.27
C ASP A 49 -16.18 1.15 7.08
N LEU A 50 -15.03 1.65 6.64
CA LEU A 50 -14.36 2.77 7.31
C LEU A 50 -15.05 4.10 7.02
N ASP A 51 -15.80 4.20 5.93
CA ASP A 51 -16.57 5.40 5.58
C ASP A 51 -17.94 5.47 6.29
N ALA A 52 -18.38 4.34 6.86
CA ALA A 52 -19.57 4.22 7.70
C ALA A 52 -19.18 3.58 9.05
N PRO A 53 -18.55 4.34 9.97
CA PRO A 53 -17.98 3.79 11.21
C PRO A 53 -18.99 3.05 12.10
N GLU A 54 -20.29 3.30 11.98
CA GLU A 54 -21.36 2.52 12.61
C GLU A 54 -21.35 1.04 12.19
N ALA A 55 -20.86 0.73 10.99
CA ALA A 55 -20.68 -0.64 10.52
C ALA A 55 -19.49 -1.35 11.19
N LEU A 56 -18.74 -0.66 12.05
CA LEU A 56 -17.65 -1.23 12.86
C LEU A 56 -18.06 -1.46 14.31
N GLU A 57 -19.34 -1.28 14.65
CA GLU A 57 -19.85 -1.56 16.00
C GLU A 57 -19.54 -3.01 16.40
N GLY A 58 -18.99 -3.19 17.60
CA GLY A 58 -18.54 -4.49 18.10
C GLY A 58 -17.25 -5.04 17.46
N ALA A 59 -16.78 -4.49 16.34
CA ALA A 59 -15.58 -4.99 15.66
C ALA A 59 -14.32 -4.84 16.51
N PHE A 60 -14.27 -3.86 17.42
CA PHE A 60 -13.12 -3.64 18.30
C PHE A 60 -13.16 -4.45 19.61
N GLU A 61 -14.20 -5.24 19.87
CA GLU A 61 -14.33 -5.97 21.14
C GLU A 61 -13.21 -7.02 21.33
N GLY A 62 -12.45 -6.87 22.41
CA GLY A 62 -11.32 -7.75 22.75
C GLY A 62 -10.16 -7.67 21.75
N VAL A 63 -10.05 -6.55 21.02
CA VAL A 63 -8.92 -6.23 20.13
C VAL A 63 -7.88 -5.44 20.90
N ASP A 64 -6.61 -5.85 20.78
CA ASP A 64 -5.47 -5.18 21.42
C ASP A 64 -4.78 -4.20 20.45
N GLY A 65 -4.67 -4.57 19.16
CA GLY A 65 -3.99 -3.79 18.13
C GLY A 65 -4.82 -3.61 16.86
N LEU A 66 -4.57 -2.52 16.13
CA LEU A 66 -5.29 -2.13 14.93
C LEU A 66 -4.31 -1.90 13.76
N TYR A 67 -4.49 -2.59 12.65
CA TYR A 67 -3.95 -2.18 11.36
C TYR A 67 -4.99 -1.34 10.62
N LEU A 68 -4.69 -0.06 10.43
CA LEU A 68 -5.61 0.93 9.90
C LEU A 68 -5.18 1.38 8.49
N PHE A 69 -6.09 1.25 7.52
CA PHE A 69 -6.01 1.93 6.24
C PHE A 69 -6.58 3.35 6.38
N VAL A 70 -6.01 4.34 5.68
CA VAL A 70 -6.52 5.71 5.70
C VAL A 70 -7.94 5.78 5.14
N ALA A 71 -8.84 6.42 5.89
CA ALA A 71 -10.22 6.68 5.47
C ALA A 71 -10.70 8.05 5.96
N GLY A 72 -11.76 8.58 5.32
CA GLY A 72 -12.28 9.92 5.62
C GLY A 72 -12.83 10.10 7.04
N LYS A 73 -12.98 9.02 7.81
CA LYS A 73 -13.50 9.01 9.19
C LYS A 73 -12.51 8.45 10.22
N THR A 74 -11.20 8.51 9.94
CA THR A 74 -10.13 7.97 10.79
C THR A 74 -10.29 8.32 12.28
N ALA A 75 -10.53 9.58 12.64
CA ALA A 75 -10.75 9.99 14.03
C ALA A 75 -11.93 9.26 14.72
N SER A 76 -13.05 9.06 14.01
CA SER A 76 -14.22 8.35 14.55
C SER A 76 -13.94 6.86 14.75
N VAL A 77 -13.13 6.25 13.87
CA VAL A 77 -12.70 4.85 13.98
C VAL A 77 -11.79 4.68 15.19
N LEU A 78 -10.83 5.58 15.39
CA LEU A 78 -9.90 5.56 16.52
C LEU A 78 -10.61 5.76 17.86
N GLU A 79 -11.60 6.65 17.92
CA GLU A 79 -12.43 6.84 19.13
C GLU A 79 -13.18 5.56 19.52
N GLN A 80 -13.74 4.83 18.55
CA GLN A 80 -14.38 3.55 18.81
C GLN A 80 -13.37 2.49 19.27
N ALA A 81 -12.22 2.39 18.59
CA ALA A 81 -11.15 1.47 18.94
C ALA A 81 -10.66 1.70 20.39
N LYS A 82 -10.38 2.96 20.74
CA LYS A 82 -9.94 3.37 22.09
C LYS A 82 -10.98 3.03 23.15
N ARG A 83 -12.27 3.31 22.91
CA ARG A 83 -13.35 2.98 23.86
C ARG A 83 -13.48 1.47 24.08
N ALA A 84 -13.19 0.67 23.07
CA ALA A 84 -13.19 -0.79 23.16
C ALA A 84 -11.92 -1.38 23.79
N GLY A 85 -10.92 -0.54 24.12
CA GLY A 85 -9.69 -0.94 24.79
C GLY A 85 -8.52 -1.28 23.88
N VAL A 86 -8.59 -0.95 22.58
CA VAL A 86 -7.42 -1.03 21.68
C VAL A 86 -6.32 -0.12 22.22
N THR A 87 -5.08 -0.61 22.24
CA THR A 87 -3.94 0.15 22.78
C THR A 87 -2.95 0.59 21.71
N ARG A 88 -2.93 -0.10 20.56
CA ARG A 88 -1.96 0.12 19.48
C ARG A 88 -2.59 0.27 18.11
N VAL A 89 -2.06 1.17 17.30
CA VAL A 89 -2.44 1.35 15.89
C VAL A 89 -1.21 1.43 14.99
N VAL A 90 -1.23 0.68 13.89
CA VAL A 90 -0.30 0.85 12.77
C VAL A 90 -1.10 1.37 11.59
N LEU A 91 -0.83 2.61 11.18
CA LEU A 91 -1.50 3.27 10.06
C LEU A 91 -0.71 3.03 8.77
N LEU A 92 -1.36 2.48 7.75
CA LEU A 92 -0.86 2.53 6.38
C LEU A 92 -1.13 3.93 5.82
N SER A 93 -0.13 4.79 5.92
CA SER A 93 -0.10 6.16 5.40
C SER A 93 0.55 6.22 4.00
N SER A 94 1.16 7.34 3.62
CA SER A 94 1.80 7.58 2.32
C SER A 94 3.02 8.49 2.45
N MET A 95 4.06 8.28 1.61
CA MET A 95 5.17 9.24 1.50
C MET A 95 4.72 10.63 1.03
N SER A 96 3.57 10.73 0.36
CA SER A 96 3.03 12.01 -0.13
C SER A 96 2.73 13.02 0.98
N VAL A 97 2.64 12.60 2.25
CA VAL A 97 2.56 13.53 3.40
C VAL A 97 3.76 14.49 3.45
N GLY A 98 4.92 14.07 2.92
CA GLY A 98 6.12 14.90 2.85
C GLY A 98 6.20 15.82 1.64
N PHE A 99 5.20 15.83 0.76
CA PHE A 99 5.19 16.66 -0.45
C PHE A 99 4.38 17.94 -0.21
N ASP A 100 4.93 19.08 -0.63
CA ASP A 100 4.25 20.37 -0.54
C ASP A 100 3.07 20.45 -1.52
N ASP A 101 1.97 21.08 -1.09
CA ASP A 101 0.75 21.30 -1.89
C ASP A 101 0.13 20.01 -2.50
N ASP A 102 0.26 18.88 -1.80
CA ASP A 102 -0.25 17.58 -2.23
C ASP A 102 -1.61 17.24 -1.58
N GLN A 103 -2.68 17.17 -2.36
CA GLN A 103 -4.02 16.84 -1.84
C GLN A 103 -4.11 15.42 -1.25
N ILE A 104 -3.36 14.47 -1.81
CA ILE A 104 -3.30 13.09 -1.29
C ILE A 104 -2.51 13.11 0.03
N GLY A 105 -1.37 13.78 0.07
CA GLY A 105 -0.56 14.03 1.26
C GLY A 105 -1.36 14.65 2.38
N GLU A 106 -2.17 15.66 2.08
CA GLU A 106 -3.06 16.32 3.04
C GLU A 106 -4.07 15.35 3.68
N SER A 107 -4.72 14.50 2.88
CA SER A 107 -5.66 13.51 3.42
C SER A 107 -4.99 12.50 4.36
N HIS A 108 -3.75 12.12 4.07
CA HIS A 108 -2.95 11.23 4.91
C HIS A 108 -2.45 11.94 6.16
N ARG A 109 -2.03 13.22 6.05
CA ARG A 109 -1.61 14.05 7.18
C ARG A 109 -2.72 14.20 8.21
N VAL A 110 -3.95 14.46 7.76
CA VAL A 110 -5.13 14.54 8.65
C VAL A 110 -5.37 13.20 9.37
N ALA A 111 -5.15 12.07 8.70
CA ALA A 111 -5.29 10.75 9.32
C ALA A 111 -4.16 10.45 10.33
N GLU A 112 -2.92 10.86 10.02
CA GLU A 112 -1.78 10.76 10.93
C GLU A 112 -1.99 11.61 12.19
N GLU A 113 -2.38 12.87 12.05
CA GLU A 113 -2.69 13.75 13.18
C GLU A 113 -3.79 13.17 14.08
N ALA A 114 -4.85 12.61 13.48
CA ALA A 114 -5.89 11.93 14.24
C ALA A 114 -5.38 10.71 15.02
N VAL A 115 -4.41 9.97 14.47
CA VAL A 115 -3.76 8.85 15.14
C VAL A 115 -2.85 9.35 16.28
N GLU A 116 -2.05 10.38 16.05
CA GLU A 116 -1.18 10.97 17.06
C GLU A 116 -1.99 11.53 18.25
N ASP A 117 -3.10 12.22 17.96
CA ASP A 117 -4.01 12.80 18.95
C ASP A 117 -4.88 11.76 19.68
N SER A 118 -4.95 10.52 19.16
CA SER A 118 -5.80 9.47 19.75
C SER A 118 -5.36 9.03 21.14
N GLY A 119 -4.07 9.22 21.47
CA GLY A 119 -3.44 8.70 22.69
C GLY A 119 -3.20 7.18 22.68
N LEU A 120 -3.33 6.53 21.53
CA LEU A 120 -2.89 5.15 21.30
C LEU A 120 -1.37 5.12 21.04
N GLU A 121 -0.73 3.99 21.30
CA GLU A 121 0.60 3.73 20.75
C GLU A 121 0.49 3.63 19.23
N TRP A 122 1.33 4.34 18.49
CA TRP A 122 1.19 4.43 17.04
C TRP A 122 2.49 4.17 16.27
N THR A 123 2.35 3.71 15.04
CA THR A 123 3.40 3.70 14.02
C THR A 123 2.77 4.09 12.68
N HIS A 124 3.42 4.99 11.95
CA HIS A 124 3.02 5.35 10.58
C HIS A 124 3.90 4.63 9.57
N LEU A 125 3.27 3.92 8.63
CA LEU A 125 3.95 3.35 7.47
C LEU A 125 3.71 4.28 6.30
N ARG A 126 4.75 4.90 5.76
CA ARG A 126 4.68 5.78 4.59
C ARG A 126 5.36 5.09 3.41
N PRO A 127 4.70 4.16 2.71
CA PRO A 127 5.21 3.62 1.45
C PRO A 127 5.22 4.67 0.34
N GLY A 128 6.18 4.53 -0.59
CA GLY A 128 6.20 5.18 -1.89
C GLY A 128 5.28 4.48 -2.89
N MET A 129 5.69 4.44 -4.18
CA MET A 129 4.94 3.71 -5.23
C MET A 129 4.82 2.22 -4.90
N PHE A 130 3.62 1.64 -5.00
CA PHE A 130 3.43 0.20 -4.83
C PHE A 130 3.78 -0.52 -6.13
N ALA A 131 4.52 -1.61 -6.05
CA ALA A 131 4.79 -2.46 -7.21
C ALA A 131 3.47 -3.01 -7.82
N SER A 132 2.45 -3.25 -6.99
CA SER A 132 1.10 -3.65 -7.44
C SER A 132 0.44 -2.69 -8.43
N ASN A 133 0.87 -1.42 -8.51
CA ASN A 133 0.35 -0.48 -9.51
C ASN A 133 0.67 -0.93 -10.95
N LEU A 134 1.75 -1.69 -11.15
CA LEU A 134 2.14 -2.20 -12.46
C LEU A 134 1.14 -3.23 -13.03
N LEU A 135 0.23 -3.77 -12.20
CA LEU A 135 -0.87 -4.62 -12.65
C LEU A 135 -1.84 -3.87 -13.59
N GLU A 136 -1.86 -2.54 -13.56
CA GLU A 136 -2.62 -1.72 -14.52
C GLU A 136 -2.17 -1.95 -15.97
N TRP A 137 -0.91 -2.33 -16.18
CA TRP A 137 -0.38 -2.65 -17.51
C TRP A 137 -0.78 -4.04 -18.01
N ALA A 138 -1.27 -4.91 -17.12
CA ALA A 138 -1.50 -6.30 -17.42
C ALA A 138 -2.47 -6.54 -18.60
N PRO A 139 -3.61 -5.81 -18.75
CA PRO A 139 -4.47 -5.96 -19.92
C PRO A 139 -3.75 -5.70 -21.25
N SER A 140 -2.95 -4.63 -21.34
CA SER A 140 -2.21 -4.25 -22.56
C SER A 140 -1.06 -5.23 -22.85
N ILE A 141 -0.35 -5.67 -21.81
CA ILE A 141 0.72 -6.68 -21.93
C ILE A 141 0.16 -8.01 -22.44
N ARG A 142 -0.96 -8.49 -21.89
CA ARG A 142 -1.61 -9.74 -22.34
C ARG A 142 -2.11 -9.64 -23.79
N ALA A 143 -2.69 -8.51 -24.15
CA ALA A 143 -3.30 -8.31 -25.47
C ALA A 143 -2.25 -8.06 -26.58
N GLU A 144 -1.23 -7.26 -26.30
CA GLU A 144 -0.35 -6.70 -27.33
C GLU A 144 1.15 -6.82 -27.03
N GLY A 145 1.53 -7.14 -25.78
CA GLY A 145 2.93 -7.10 -25.34
C GLY A 145 3.50 -5.67 -25.33
N VAL A 146 2.67 -4.66 -25.02
CA VAL A 146 3.06 -3.24 -25.03
C VAL A 146 2.65 -2.56 -23.73
N VAL A 147 3.52 -1.68 -23.23
CA VAL A 147 3.21 -0.67 -22.21
C VAL A 147 3.21 0.70 -22.88
N ARG A 148 2.15 1.49 -22.65
CA ARG A 148 1.97 2.82 -23.23
C ARG A 148 1.80 3.85 -22.14
N GLU A 149 2.87 4.57 -21.84
CA GLU A 149 2.96 5.43 -20.67
C GLU A 149 3.80 6.67 -21.01
N PRO A 150 3.53 7.84 -20.41
CA PRO A 150 4.42 8.98 -20.48
C PRO A 150 5.61 8.77 -19.54
N TYR A 151 6.70 9.49 -19.83
CA TYR A 151 7.91 9.53 -19.00
C TYR A 151 8.54 8.15 -18.83
N GLY A 152 8.97 7.54 -19.93
CA GLY A 152 9.62 6.23 -19.90
C GLY A 152 10.86 6.16 -19.00
N SER A 153 11.55 7.30 -18.85
CA SER A 153 12.72 7.47 -17.99
C SER A 153 12.40 7.79 -16.52
N ALA A 154 11.12 7.93 -16.13
CA ALA A 154 10.76 8.18 -14.73
C ALA A 154 11.18 7.02 -13.84
N ALA A 155 12.16 7.25 -12.97
CA ALA A 155 12.76 6.21 -12.13
C ALA A 155 12.18 6.23 -10.72
N GLN A 156 11.43 5.19 -10.37
CA GLN A 156 10.72 5.07 -9.11
C GLN A 156 11.16 3.84 -8.32
N THR A 157 10.94 3.88 -7.01
CA THR A 157 11.37 2.87 -6.04
C THR A 157 10.20 1.99 -5.59
N ALA A 158 9.62 1.27 -6.55
CA ALA A 158 8.42 0.45 -6.35
C ALA A 158 8.61 -0.57 -5.21
N ILE A 159 7.80 -0.46 -4.16
CA ILE A 159 7.85 -1.36 -2.99
C ILE A 159 6.88 -2.54 -3.16
N HIS A 160 7.34 -3.73 -2.81
CA HIS A 160 6.53 -4.95 -2.79
C HIS A 160 5.51 -4.91 -1.63
N GLU A 161 4.24 -5.19 -1.90
CA GLU A 161 3.18 -5.15 -0.89
C GLU A 161 3.38 -6.14 0.28
N VAL A 162 4.16 -7.20 0.09
CA VAL A 162 4.54 -8.13 1.15
C VAL A 162 5.52 -7.49 2.13
N ASP A 163 6.45 -6.64 1.67
CA ASP A 163 7.37 -5.92 2.56
C ASP A 163 6.62 -4.91 3.44
N ILE A 164 5.66 -4.17 2.85
CA ILE A 164 4.78 -3.26 3.60
C ILE A 164 4.06 -4.04 4.71
N ALA A 165 3.50 -5.20 4.35
CA ALA A 165 2.78 -6.04 5.29
C ALA A 165 3.68 -6.62 6.39
N GLU A 166 4.88 -7.10 6.06
CA GLU A 166 5.83 -7.62 7.04
C GLU A 166 6.31 -6.53 8.00
N VAL A 167 6.55 -5.30 7.51
CA VAL A 167 6.85 -4.13 8.36
C VAL A 167 5.67 -3.80 9.27
N ALA A 168 4.44 -3.85 8.76
CA ALA A 168 3.24 -3.64 9.58
C ALA A 168 3.11 -4.68 10.70
N VAL A 169 3.34 -5.95 10.37
CA VAL A 169 3.34 -7.05 11.35
C VAL A 169 4.43 -6.82 12.39
N ALA A 170 5.65 -6.45 12.00
CA ALA A 170 6.72 -6.14 12.93
C ALA A 170 6.31 -4.99 13.87
N ALA A 171 5.82 -3.87 13.34
CA ALA A 171 5.37 -2.72 14.12
C ALA A 171 4.22 -3.04 15.09
N LEU A 172 3.30 -3.94 14.71
CA LEU A 172 2.22 -4.38 15.60
C LEU A 172 2.77 -5.21 16.78
N LEU A 173 3.79 -6.02 16.56
CA LEU A 173 4.24 -7.06 17.51
C LEU A 173 5.44 -6.65 18.38
N THR A 174 6.01 -5.47 18.19
CA THR A 174 7.11 -4.95 19.01
C THR A 174 6.94 -3.48 19.37
N ASP A 175 7.55 -3.07 20.49
CA ASP A 175 7.51 -1.69 20.97
C ASP A 175 8.58 -0.81 20.30
N ARG A 176 9.49 -1.41 19.53
CA ARG A 176 10.64 -0.73 18.89
C ARG A 176 10.23 0.44 17.97
N HIS A 177 9.01 0.42 17.45
CA HIS A 177 8.52 1.36 16.43
C HIS A 177 7.41 2.29 16.93
N VAL A 178 7.10 2.27 18.23
CA VAL A 178 6.10 3.16 18.82
C VAL A 178 6.56 4.62 18.72
N GLY A 179 5.66 5.48 18.26
CA GLY A 179 5.92 6.91 18.05
C GLY A 179 6.82 7.21 16.85
N THR A 180 6.88 6.31 15.86
CA THR A 180 7.78 6.46 14.70
C THR A 180 7.04 6.48 13.37
N VAL A 181 7.64 7.16 12.40
CA VAL A 181 7.27 7.17 10.99
C VAL A 181 8.30 6.35 10.23
N LEU A 182 7.84 5.36 9.47
CA LEU A 182 8.66 4.47 8.65
C LEU A 182 8.38 4.75 7.18
N ALA A 183 9.26 5.46 6.49
CA ALA A 183 9.19 5.64 5.04
C ALA A 183 9.68 4.36 4.34
N LEU A 184 8.91 3.83 3.39
CA LEU A 184 9.15 2.50 2.81
C LEU A 184 9.28 2.60 1.28
N THR A 185 10.38 2.07 0.74
CA THR A 185 10.62 1.97 -0.69
C THR A 185 11.05 0.56 -1.07
N GLY A 186 11.00 0.25 -2.37
CA GLY A 186 11.76 -0.87 -2.91
C GLY A 186 13.27 -0.65 -2.82
N PRO A 187 14.09 -1.68 -3.06
CA PRO A 187 15.54 -1.61 -2.91
C PRO A 187 16.25 -0.88 -4.06
N GLU A 188 15.53 -0.56 -5.14
CA GLU A 188 16.09 -0.06 -6.38
C GLU A 188 15.18 0.96 -7.04
N ALA A 189 15.78 2.00 -7.63
CA ALA A 189 15.07 2.94 -8.49
C ALA A 189 15.11 2.40 -9.93
N ARG A 190 13.93 2.19 -10.54
CA ARG A 190 13.79 1.65 -11.88
C ARG A 190 12.93 2.55 -12.74
N THR A 191 13.41 2.83 -13.94
CA THR A 191 12.64 3.55 -14.96
C THR A 191 11.40 2.74 -15.38
N LYS A 192 10.33 3.39 -15.85
CA LYS A 192 9.16 2.67 -16.39
C LYS A 192 9.54 1.68 -17.50
N VAL A 193 10.53 2.02 -18.33
CA VAL A 193 11.08 1.12 -19.36
C VAL A 193 11.72 -0.13 -18.73
N GLU A 194 12.55 0.03 -17.69
CA GLU A 194 13.15 -1.10 -16.97
C GLU A 194 12.11 -1.92 -16.20
N GLN A 195 11.07 -1.29 -15.67
CA GLN A 195 9.96 -1.98 -15.02
C GLN A 195 9.24 -2.90 -16.00
N ALA A 196 8.86 -2.37 -17.17
CA ALA A 196 8.25 -3.16 -18.24
C ALA A 196 9.17 -4.31 -18.71
N ALA A 197 10.47 -4.04 -18.87
CA ALA A 197 11.44 -5.08 -19.23
C ALA A 197 11.56 -6.18 -18.16
N THR A 198 11.51 -5.81 -16.88
CA THR A 198 11.57 -6.76 -15.74
C THR A 198 10.35 -7.69 -15.73
N ILE A 199 9.16 -7.15 -15.99
CA ILE A 199 7.93 -7.95 -16.18
C ILE A 199 8.09 -8.89 -17.38
N GLY A 200 8.64 -8.39 -18.48
CA GLY A 200 8.90 -9.18 -19.69
C GLY A 200 9.81 -10.39 -19.42
N VAL A 201 10.87 -10.20 -18.65
CA VAL A 201 11.75 -11.31 -18.20
C VAL A 201 10.96 -12.34 -17.39
N ALA A 202 10.13 -11.91 -16.44
CA ALA A 202 9.35 -12.81 -15.58
C ALA A 202 8.33 -13.68 -16.35
N ILE A 203 7.75 -13.16 -17.42
CA ILE A 203 6.81 -13.91 -18.28
C ILE A 203 7.46 -14.55 -19.51
N GLY A 204 8.76 -14.34 -19.72
CA GLY A 204 9.48 -14.85 -20.89
C GLY A 204 9.04 -14.24 -22.22
N LYS A 205 8.62 -12.96 -22.22
CA LYS A 205 8.21 -12.21 -23.43
C LYS A 205 8.92 -10.87 -23.49
N GLU A 206 9.27 -10.40 -24.68
CA GLU A 206 9.68 -9.02 -24.86
C GLU A 206 8.45 -8.10 -24.73
N ILE A 207 8.53 -7.09 -23.89
CA ILE A 207 7.50 -6.06 -23.73
C ILE A 207 8.02 -4.76 -24.34
N ARG A 208 7.31 -4.24 -25.33
CA ARG A 208 7.65 -2.95 -25.95
C ARG A 208 7.14 -1.82 -25.08
N PHE A 209 7.97 -0.79 -24.90
CA PHE A 209 7.54 0.46 -24.27
C PHE A 209 7.31 1.51 -25.37
N GLU A 210 6.09 2.03 -25.46
CA GLU A 210 5.72 3.11 -26.38
C GLU A 210 5.42 4.36 -25.57
N GLU A 211 6.35 5.32 -25.59
CA GLU A 211 6.17 6.56 -24.83
C GLU A 211 5.06 7.43 -25.41
N LEU A 212 4.11 7.82 -24.57
CA LEU A 212 3.00 8.68 -24.95
C LEU A 212 3.28 10.14 -24.56
N PRO A 213 2.81 11.13 -25.34
CA PRO A 213 2.69 12.49 -24.85
C PRO A 213 1.83 12.55 -23.58
N PRO A 214 2.23 13.27 -22.52
CA PRO A 214 1.48 13.39 -21.25
C PRO A 214 -0.01 13.71 -21.43
N GLU A 215 -0.33 14.63 -22.33
CA GLU A 215 -1.69 15.10 -22.62
C GLU A 215 -2.54 14.00 -23.29
N ARG A 216 -1.90 13.16 -24.10
CA ARG A 216 -2.56 12.02 -24.73
C ARG A 216 -2.88 10.96 -23.68
N TRP A 217 -1.93 10.60 -22.82
CA TRP A 217 -2.18 9.66 -21.73
C TRP A 217 -3.31 10.16 -20.82
N LYS A 218 -3.29 11.44 -20.44
CA LYS A 218 -4.34 12.06 -19.62
C LYS A 218 -5.72 11.94 -20.26
N ALA A 219 -5.82 12.14 -21.57
CA ALA A 219 -7.08 11.97 -22.31
C ALA A 219 -7.53 10.50 -22.36
N GLU A 220 -6.60 9.55 -22.45
CA GLU A 220 -6.92 8.11 -22.48
C GLU A 220 -7.46 7.60 -21.14
N VAL A 221 -7.06 8.19 -20.01
CA VAL A 221 -7.49 7.78 -18.66
C VAL A 221 -8.64 8.61 -18.07
N GLU A 222 -9.17 9.61 -18.79
CA GLU A 222 -10.10 10.61 -18.24
C GLU A 222 -11.40 10.04 -17.67
N ALA A 223 -11.83 8.87 -18.17
CA ALA A 223 -13.05 8.19 -17.74
C ALA A 223 -12.89 7.50 -16.36
N GLU A 224 -11.65 7.19 -15.97
CA GLU A 224 -11.34 6.37 -14.80
C GLU A 224 -10.60 7.17 -13.73
N VAL A 225 -9.78 8.15 -14.16
CA VAL A 225 -8.90 8.93 -13.28
C VAL A 225 -9.38 10.39 -13.28
N PRO A 226 -9.72 10.97 -12.11
CA PRO A 226 -10.04 12.38 -12.01
C PRO A 226 -8.91 13.25 -12.56
N GLY A 227 -9.23 14.30 -13.31
CA GLY A 227 -8.22 15.09 -14.02
C GLY A 227 -7.12 15.67 -13.12
N TRP A 228 -7.43 16.03 -11.88
CA TRP A 228 -6.44 16.50 -10.90
C TRP A 228 -5.49 15.40 -10.43
N VAL A 229 -5.96 14.14 -10.32
CA VAL A 229 -5.11 12.98 -10.01
C VAL A 229 -4.19 12.69 -11.19
N ALA A 230 -4.70 12.77 -12.42
CA ALA A 230 -3.88 12.61 -13.61
C ALA A 230 -2.78 13.68 -13.69
N ASP A 231 -3.10 14.95 -13.42
CA ASP A 231 -2.10 16.03 -13.34
C ASP A 231 -1.05 15.78 -12.26
N TRP A 232 -1.49 15.29 -11.10
CA TRP A 232 -0.61 14.91 -10.01
C TRP A 232 0.36 13.77 -10.39
N LEU A 233 -0.14 12.69 -11.00
CA LEU A 233 0.69 11.58 -11.48
C LEU A 233 1.71 12.04 -12.54
N LEU A 234 1.28 12.87 -13.50
CA LEU A 234 2.18 13.44 -14.51
C LEU A 234 3.29 14.27 -13.85
N GLY A 235 2.96 15.05 -12.81
CA GLY A 235 3.94 15.81 -12.02
C GLY A 235 4.96 14.91 -11.32
N ILE A 236 4.50 13.84 -10.65
CA ILE A 236 5.38 12.86 -10.00
C ILE A 236 6.32 12.21 -11.02
N TRP A 237 5.81 11.77 -12.16
CA TRP A 237 6.63 11.10 -13.18
C TRP A 237 7.59 12.06 -13.88
N ALA A 238 7.18 13.30 -14.15
CA ALA A 238 8.09 14.32 -14.67
C ALA A 238 9.24 14.59 -13.69
N GLY A 239 8.93 14.71 -12.39
CA GLY A 239 9.93 14.86 -11.33
C GLY A 239 10.88 13.67 -11.26
N ALA A 240 10.35 12.45 -11.28
CA ALA A 240 11.15 11.21 -11.23
C ALA A 240 11.98 10.96 -12.51
N ALA A 241 11.61 11.59 -13.64
CA ALA A 241 12.39 11.56 -14.87
C ALA A 241 13.58 12.54 -14.85
N ASP A 242 13.47 13.63 -14.09
CA ASP A 242 14.56 14.59 -13.87
C ASP A 242 15.49 14.15 -12.72
N VAL A 243 14.89 13.74 -11.60
CA VAL A 243 15.57 13.28 -10.39
C VAL A 243 15.02 11.91 -9.97
N PRO A 244 15.76 10.82 -10.22
CA PRO A 244 15.37 9.47 -9.77
C PRO A 244 15.06 9.41 -8.27
N GLU A 245 14.01 8.67 -7.90
CA GLU A 245 13.72 8.39 -6.50
C GLU A 245 14.89 7.66 -5.82
N THR A 246 15.11 7.92 -4.52
CA THR A 246 16.21 7.31 -3.76
C THR A 246 15.70 6.14 -2.90
N PRO A 247 16.25 4.92 -3.07
CA PRO A 247 15.91 3.79 -2.20
C PRO A 247 16.30 4.05 -0.74
N LEU A 248 15.49 3.51 0.18
CA LEU A 248 15.68 3.57 1.63
C LEU A 248 16.00 2.18 2.21
N SER A 249 16.76 2.14 3.31
CA SER A 249 17.09 0.90 4.03
C SER A 249 16.01 0.46 5.03
N THR A 250 14.91 1.22 5.17
CA THR A 250 13.97 1.06 6.29
C THR A 250 13.37 -0.33 6.40
N VAL A 251 13.06 -0.99 5.27
CA VAL A 251 12.59 -2.39 5.26
C VAL A 251 13.64 -3.32 5.87
N GLU A 252 14.91 -3.17 5.48
CA GLU A 252 16.03 -3.95 6.01
C GLU A 252 16.28 -3.68 7.50
N ASP A 253 16.24 -2.42 7.92
CA ASP A 253 16.46 -2.01 9.30
C ASP A 253 15.39 -2.55 10.27
N VAL A 254 14.15 -2.69 9.77
CA VAL A 254 13.00 -3.22 10.53
C VAL A 254 13.00 -4.75 10.52
N LEU A 255 13.15 -5.37 9.34
CA LEU A 255 12.95 -6.82 9.17
C LEU A 255 14.23 -7.65 9.31
N GLY A 256 15.40 -7.03 9.27
CA GLY A 256 16.70 -7.71 9.29
C GLY A 256 17.01 -8.49 8.02
N LYS A 257 16.29 -8.21 6.93
CA LYS A 257 16.49 -8.80 5.59
C LYS A 257 16.26 -7.75 4.51
N PRO A 258 16.93 -7.82 3.36
CA PRO A 258 16.73 -6.86 2.27
C PRO A 258 15.26 -6.78 1.83
N ALA A 259 14.85 -5.61 1.33
CA ALA A 259 13.58 -5.45 0.64
C ALA A 259 13.56 -6.33 -0.63
N ARG A 260 12.37 -6.84 -0.97
CA ARG A 260 12.13 -7.61 -2.19
C ARG A 260 12.32 -6.71 -3.41
N THR A 261 12.99 -7.25 -4.40
CA THR A 261 13.28 -6.59 -5.68
C THR A 261 12.05 -6.52 -6.57
N LEU A 262 12.10 -5.66 -7.60
CA LEU A 262 11.06 -5.62 -8.61
C LEU A 262 10.99 -6.93 -9.41
N ALA A 263 12.14 -7.61 -9.58
CA ALA A 263 12.20 -8.90 -10.26
C ALA A 263 11.47 -10.01 -9.49
N GLU A 264 11.59 -10.02 -8.16
CA GLU A 264 10.84 -10.95 -7.30
C GLU A 264 9.34 -10.65 -7.38
N TRP A 265 8.94 -9.38 -7.26
CA TRP A 265 7.55 -8.98 -7.42
C TRP A 265 6.95 -9.40 -8.78
N ALA A 266 7.69 -9.16 -9.87
CA ALA A 266 7.26 -9.53 -11.22
C ALA A 266 7.13 -11.05 -11.40
N ALA A 267 7.97 -11.84 -10.71
CA ALA A 267 7.87 -13.30 -10.73
C ALA A 267 6.65 -13.80 -9.95
N ASP A 268 6.39 -13.21 -8.76
CA ASP A 268 5.22 -13.53 -7.92
C ASP A 268 3.90 -13.22 -8.64
N HIS A 269 3.91 -12.17 -9.47
CA HIS A 269 2.76 -11.72 -10.26
C HIS A 269 2.80 -12.14 -11.75
N ALA A 270 3.69 -13.06 -12.14
CA ALA A 270 3.89 -13.38 -13.56
C ALA A 270 2.60 -13.86 -14.26
N ASP A 271 1.74 -14.60 -13.56
CA ASP A 271 0.46 -15.09 -14.10
C ASP A 271 -0.54 -13.97 -14.37
N ASP A 272 -0.44 -12.84 -13.67
CA ASP A 272 -1.28 -11.67 -13.95
C ASP A 272 -0.96 -11.09 -15.34
N PHE A 273 0.24 -11.28 -15.88
CA PHE A 273 0.69 -10.69 -17.15
C PHE A 273 0.68 -11.67 -18.35
N ARG A 274 0.29 -12.93 -18.16
CA ARG A 274 0.35 -13.98 -19.20
C ARG A 274 -0.86 -14.00 -20.12
#